data_AF-A0A8T0D399-F1
#
_entry.id   AF-A0A8T0D399-F1
#
_cell.length_a   1.000
_cell.length_b   1.000
_cell.length_c   1.000
_cell.angle_alpha   90.00
_cell.angle_beta   90.00
_cell.angle_gamma   90.00
#
_symmetry.space_group_name_H-M   'P 1'
#
loop_
_entity.id
_entity.type
_entity.pdbx_description
1 polymer ?
#
loop_
_entity_poly.entity_id
_entity_poly.type
_entity_poly.pdbx_seq_one_letter_code
_entity_poly.pdbx_strand_id
1 'polypeptide(L)'
;CSRHVNCSTVPFPFFIASWDRRVDPHGRVYYVDHNTRTTTWQHPSPDLLNTVADWQQLSASRSGAMQQQMNERYDNSSWNPGGVVPSMTATNTTQPNAAPDLYGPLPDGWEQRRDPQGRSYFVNHVSRTTQWEDPRMQGNPLPCGWELRITPEGYPYFINHIKKITTFEDPRRGESGTLVKEWSFQHKETSFRYLCHSNLVHGTTKITVSRSNLLDDSFNQVMKLTTQELRRRLYIIFEGEDGLDHGGLSREWFFKLSTELSNPMYCLFQYASGTNCSLQINPASSVNPEHLQYFRFVGRFIALALYHGKFIDSGFTLPFYKRMLNKKITLDDIETVDSMYFQSLKHIQECNVEEEEMDLYFSTEYEILGEVKTHELKPGGAEIPVTEANKAEYLE
;
A
#
# COMPACT_ATOMS: atom_id res chain seq x y z
N CYS A 1 11.93 -54.42 47.28
CA CYS A 1 12.33 -53.83 45.99
C CYS A 1 11.19 -53.03 45.41
N SER A 2 11.54 -51.91 44.77
CA SER A 2 10.67 -50.98 44.01
C SER A 2 9.81 -50.00 44.83
N ARG A 3 10.41 -48.84 45.14
CA ARG A 3 9.67 -47.59 45.34
C ARG A 3 9.80 -46.75 44.07
N HIS A 4 8.66 -46.42 43.49
CA HIS A 4 8.51 -45.53 42.34
C HIS A 4 9.09 -44.15 42.62
N VAL A 5 9.87 -43.66 41.66
CA VAL A 5 10.36 -42.28 41.58
C VAL A 5 9.20 -41.41 41.09
N ASN A 6 8.72 -40.49 41.93
CA ASN A 6 7.77 -39.46 41.52
C ASN A 6 8.55 -38.31 40.87
N CYS A 7 8.14 -37.98 39.65
CA CYS A 7 8.75 -36.97 38.79
C CYS A 7 8.62 -35.57 39.41
N SER A 8 9.75 -34.90 39.48
CA SER A 8 9.93 -33.55 40.01
C SER A 8 9.16 -32.52 39.18
N THR A 9 8.31 -31.75 39.84
CA THR A 9 7.70 -30.52 39.33
C THR A 9 8.80 -29.47 39.10
N VAL A 10 9.15 -29.24 37.83
CA VAL A 10 9.86 -28.03 37.42
C VAL A 10 8.90 -26.84 37.53
N PRO A 11 9.29 -25.72 38.15
CA PRO A 11 8.42 -24.55 38.25
C PRO A 11 8.34 -23.86 36.88
N PHE A 12 7.14 -23.82 36.29
CA PHE A 12 6.83 -23.04 35.09
C PHE A 12 6.98 -21.53 35.39
N PRO A 13 7.47 -20.73 34.42
CA PRO A 13 7.70 -19.31 34.64
C PRO A 13 6.37 -18.56 34.80
N PHE A 14 6.41 -17.57 35.69
CA PHE A 14 5.35 -16.63 36.07
C PHE A 14 4.37 -16.31 34.94
N PHE A 15 3.10 -16.71 35.13
CA PHE A 15 2.00 -16.14 34.37
C PHE A 15 1.97 -14.62 34.61
N ILE A 16 2.04 -13.84 33.53
CA ILE A 16 1.59 -12.44 33.56
C ILE A 16 0.12 -12.49 33.97
N ALA A 17 -0.21 -11.93 35.14
CA ALA A 17 -1.38 -12.28 35.95
C ALA A 17 -2.77 -12.17 35.25
N SER A 18 -2.84 -11.66 34.03
CA SER A 18 -4.06 -11.52 33.24
C SER A 18 -4.23 -12.51 32.08
N TRP A 19 -3.21 -13.31 31.75
CA TRP A 19 -3.20 -14.18 30.57
C TRP A 19 -3.48 -15.64 30.90
N ASP A 20 -4.45 -16.23 30.21
CA ASP A 20 -4.79 -17.65 30.29
C ASP A 20 -4.37 -18.40 29.03
N ARG A 21 -3.74 -19.55 29.20
CA ARG A 21 -3.49 -20.51 28.11
C ARG A 21 -4.75 -21.33 27.84
N ARG A 22 -5.21 -21.33 26.59
CA ARG A 22 -6.36 -22.11 26.13
C ARG A 22 -5.96 -23.03 24.97
N VAL A 23 -6.86 -23.97 24.67
CA VAL A 23 -6.70 -24.93 23.58
C VAL A 23 -7.96 -24.88 22.74
N ASP A 24 -7.81 -24.76 21.43
CA ASP A 24 -8.93 -24.74 20.50
C ASP A 24 -9.45 -26.16 20.20
N PRO A 25 -10.57 -26.31 19.46
CA PRO A 25 -11.10 -27.63 19.10
C PRO A 25 -10.15 -28.53 18.29
N HIS A 26 -9.11 -27.96 17.68
CA HIS A 26 -8.10 -28.68 16.90
C HIS A 26 -6.85 -29.02 17.73
N GLY A 27 -6.87 -28.78 19.05
CA GLY A 27 -5.75 -29.06 19.94
C GLY A 27 -4.64 -28.00 19.89
N ARG A 28 -4.86 -26.85 19.23
CA ARG A 28 -3.88 -25.77 19.09
C ARG A 28 -3.94 -24.84 20.29
N VAL A 29 -2.78 -24.42 20.76
CA VAL A 29 -2.64 -23.54 21.92
C VAL A 29 -2.81 -22.10 21.49
N TYR A 30 -3.58 -21.33 22.26
CA TYR A 30 -3.69 -19.89 22.12
C TYR A 30 -3.81 -19.24 23.50
N TYR A 31 -3.64 -17.93 23.57
CA TYR A 31 -3.60 -17.17 24.81
C TYR A 31 -4.69 -16.11 24.81
N VAL A 32 -5.34 -15.91 25.96
CA VAL A 32 -6.44 -14.94 26.14
C VAL A 32 -6.14 -14.07 27.34
N ASP A 33 -6.18 -12.76 27.16
CA ASP A 33 -6.16 -11.80 28.26
C ASP A 33 -7.60 -11.57 28.75
N HIS A 34 -7.91 -11.91 30.00
CA HIS A 34 -9.26 -11.75 30.54
C HIS A 34 -9.62 -10.28 30.84
N ASN A 35 -8.63 -9.40 30.96
CA ASN A 35 -8.87 -7.97 31.21
C ASN A 35 -9.29 -7.24 29.93
N THR A 36 -8.54 -7.45 28.85
CA THR A 36 -8.76 -6.75 27.57
C THR A 36 -9.61 -7.56 26.59
N ARG A 37 -9.86 -8.84 26.89
CA ARG A 37 -10.47 -9.83 25.97
C ARG A 37 -9.68 -10.01 24.67
N THR A 38 -8.40 -9.65 24.67
CA THR A 38 -7.51 -9.86 23.52
C THR A 38 -7.06 -11.31 23.47
N THR A 39 -6.78 -11.78 22.25
CA THR A 39 -6.28 -13.14 22.03
C THR A 39 -5.07 -13.10 21.11
N THR A 40 -4.13 -14.03 21.33
CA THR A 40 -2.98 -14.20 20.44
C THR A 40 -2.56 -15.67 20.37
N TRP A 41 -1.90 -16.04 19.28
CA TRP A 41 -1.36 -17.38 19.08
C TRP A 41 0.06 -17.54 19.65
N GLN A 42 0.75 -16.43 19.89
CA GLN A 42 2.09 -16.42 20.47
C GLN A 42 2.03 -16.33 22.00
N HIS A 43 2.96 -16.98 22.69
CA HIS A 43 3.07 -16.82 24.14
C HIS A 43 3.32 -15.34 24.48
N PRO A 44 2.56 -14.74 25.42
CA PRO A 44 2.73 -13.34 25.83
C PRO A 44 4.04 -13.21 26.62
N SER A 45 5.18 -13.12 25.94
CA SER A 45 6.45 -12.80 26.59
C SER A 45 6.50 -11.32 26.99
N PRO A 46 7.35 -10.94 27.96
CA PRO A 46 7.59 -9.53 28.28
C PRO A 46 7.93 -8.70 27.03
N ASP A 47 8.73 -9.25 26.11
CA ASP A 47 9.11 -8.55 24.88
C ASP A 47 7.93 -8.29 23.94
N LEU A 48 7.04 -9.29 23.76
CA LEU A 48 5.83 -9.12 22.96
C LEU A 48 4.91 -8.08 23.60
N LEU A 49 4.72 -8.14 24.92
CA LEU A 49 3.87 -7.19 25.64
C LEU A 49 4.41 -5.76 25.59
N ASN A 50 5.73 -5.58 25.70
CA ASN A 50 6.37 -4.29 25.51
C ASN A 50 6.15 -3.76 24.08
N THR A 51 6.36 -4.62 23.07
CA THR A 51 6.13 -4.27 21.66
C THR A 51 4.68 -3.84 21.42
N VAL A 52 3.71 -4.50 22.07
CA VAL A 52 2.29 -4.16 21.95
C VAL A 52 1.95 -2.86 22.66
N ALA A 53 2.52 -2.61 23.84
CA ALA A 53 2.36 -1.35 24.55
C ALA A 53 2.93 -0.18 23.74
N ASP A 54 4.12 -0.34 23.16
CA ASP A 54 4.75 0.65 22.29
C ASP A 54 3.89 0.91 21.04
N TRP A 55 3.37 -0.15 20.41
CA TRP A 55 2.44 -0.04 19.29
C TRP A 55 1.15 0.71 19.67
N GLN A 56 0.55 0.41 20.82
CA GLN A 56 -0.66 1.10 21.30
C GLN A 56 -0.39 2.58 21.54
N GLN A 57 0.72 2.92 22.19
CA GLN A 57 1.11 4.30 22.46
C GLN A 57 1.40 5.07 21.16
N LEU A 58 2.11 4.44 20.22
CA LEU A 58 2.39 5.02 18.90
C LEU A 58 1.09 5.26 18.12
N SER A 59 0.18 4.28 18.12
CA SER A 59 -1.11 4.38 17.44
C SER A 59 -2.00 5.47 18.07
N ALA A 60 -2.05 5.55 19.40
CA ALA A 60 -2.83 6.55 20.12
C ALA A 60 -2.30 7.97 19.94
N SER A 61 -0.97 8.16 19.98
CA SER A 61 -0.35 9.49 19.77
C SER A 61 -0.50 9.98 18.33
N ARG A 62 -0.56 9.07 17.35
CA ARG A 62 -0.70 9.40 15.93
C ARG A 62 -2.14 9.57 15.47
N SER A 63 -3.14 9.02 16.17
CA SER A 63 -4.52 8.98 15.67
C SER A 63 -5.09 10.35 15.26
N GLY A 64 -4.79 11.42 16.01
CA GLY A 64 -5.28 12.77 15.71
C GLY A 64 -4.48 13.49 14.64
N ALA A 65 -3.17 13.65 14.86
CA ALA A 65 -2.30 14.42 13.97
C ALA A 65 -2.08 13.72 12.61
N MET A 66 -1.95 12.40 12.61
CA MET A 66 -1.75 11.63 11.37
C MET A 66 -3.03 11.58 10.54
N GLN A 67 -4.21 11.51 11.18
CA GLN A 67 -5.47 11.57 10.46
C GLN A 67 -5.71 12.96 9.85
N GLN A 68 -5.29 14.04 10.51
CA GLN A 68 -5.25 15.37 9.92
C GLN A 68 -4.27 15.44 8.75
N GLN A 69 -3.03 14.98 8.92
CA GLN A 69 -2.04 14.95 7.84
C GLN A 69 -2.51 14.11 6.64
N MET A 70 -3.20 13.00 6.88
CA MET A 70 -3.76 12.17 5.82
C MET A 70 -4.93 12.86 5.11
N ASN A 71 -5.77 13.61 5.84
CA ASN A 71 -6.79 14.46 5.23
C ASN A 71 -6.15 15.57 4.37
N GLU A 72 -5.08 16.21 4.84
CA GLU A 72 -4.32 17.18 4.04
C GLU A 72 -3.73 16.54 2.78
N ARG A 73 -3.27 15.28 2.84
CA ARG A 73 -2.84 14.55 1.65
C ARG A 73 -3.98 14.34 0.67
N TYR A 74 -5.20 14.11 1.13
CA TYR A 74 -6.37 14.07 0.24
C TYR A 74 -6.70 15.45 -0.34
N ASP A 75 -6.60 16.51 0.44
CA ASP A 75 -6.91 17.87 -0.01
C ASP A 75 -5.88 18.38 -1.02
N ASN A 76 -4.60 18.05 -0.81
CA ASN A 76 -3.49 18.36 -1.71
C ASN A 76 -3.35 17.36 -2.86
N SER A 77 -4.04 16.22 -2.79
CA SER A 77 -4.08 15.31 -3.93
C SER A 77 -4.84 15.97 -5.06
N SER A 78 -4.27 15.97 -6.27
CA SER A 78 -4.90 16.52 -7.48
C SER A 78 -6.22 15.81 -7.87
N TRP A 79 -6.70 14.89 -7.03
CA TRP A 79 -7.84 14.04 -7.28
C TRP A 79 -8.67 13.90 -6.01
N ASN A 80 -9.72 14.72 -5.89
CA ASN A 80 -10.75 14.56 -4.87
C ASN A 80 -12.06 14.08 -5.54
N PRO A 81 -12.43 12.80 -5.41
CA PRO A 81 -13.58 12.22 -6.13
C PRO A 81 -14.92 12.56 -5.47
N GLY A 82 -14.91 13.38 -4.42
CA GLY A 82 -16.10 13.67 -3.60
C GLY A 82 -16.02 14.88 -2.68
N GLY A 83 -15.08 15.81 -2.89
CA GLY A 83 -14.97 17.02 -2.07
C GLY A 83 -15.61 18.24 -2.73
N VAL A 84 -16.49 18.91 -1.97
CA VAL A 84 -16.91 20.28 -2.22
C VAL A 84 -15.70 21.19 -1.98
N VAL A 85 -15.39 22.06 -2.94
CA VAL A 85 -14.20 22.94 -2.95
C VAL A 85 -14.28 23.96 -1.79
N PRO A 86 -13.21 24.21 -1.00
CA PRO A 86 -13.20 25.29 -0.01
C PRO A 86 -13.20 26.65 -0.72
N SER A 87 -14.18 27.47 -0.38
CA SER A 87 -14.29 28.86 -0.82
C SER A 87 -13.17 29.71 -0.23
N MET A 88 -12.26 30.20 -1.08
CA MET A 88 -11.40 31.33 -0.74
C MET A 88 -11.99 32.62 -1.32
N THR A 89 -12.56 33.43 -0.42
CA THR A 89 -12.81 34.88 -0.51
C THR A 89 -13.18 35.45 -1.88
N ALA A 90 -14.49 35.68 -2.02
CA ALA A 90 -15.10 36.45 -3.08
C ALA A 90 -14.63 37.92 -3.10
N THR A 91 -14.19 38.38 -4.27
CA THR A 91 -14.59 39.69 -4.78
C THR A 91 -15.46 39.47 -6.02
N ASN A 92 -16.68 39.99 -5.92
CA ASN A 92 -17.81 39.93 -6.84
C ASN A 92 -17.48 39.78 -8.34
N THR A 93 -18.03 38.74 -8.97
CA THR A 93 -18.91 38.86 -10.14
C THR A 93 -19.74 37.57 -10.29
N THR A 94 -21.04 37.74 -10.48
CA THR A 94 -22.09 36.72 -10.60
C THR A 94 -21.91 35.77 -11.80
N GLN A 95 -21.78 34.45 -11.55
CA GLN A 95 -22.51 33.35 -12.22
C GLN A 95 -22.27 32.01 -11.50
N PRO A 96 -23.29 31.15 -11.28
CA PRO A 96 -23.12 29.86 -10.64
C PRO A 96 -22.76 28.77 -11.67
N ASN A 97 -21.89 27.84 -11.26
CA ASN A 97 -21.69 26.50 -11.85
C ASN A 97 -20.59 26.33 -12.92
N ALA A 98 -19.32 26.66 -12.62
CA ALA A 98 -18.15 26.31 -13.44
C ALA A 98 -17.28 25.20 -12.79
N ALA A 99 -16.86 24.22 -13.60
CA ALA A 99 -15.86 23.22 -13.22
C ALA A 99 -14.51 23.91 -12.92
N PRO A 100 -13.69 23.41 -11.98
CA PRO A 100 -12.38 24.00 -11.69
C PRO A 100 -11.48 23.86 -12.92
N ASP A 101 -10.93 24.99 -13.38
CA ASP A 101 -10.09 25.09 -14.57
C ASP A 101 -8.67 24.54 -14.28
N LEU A 102 -8.40 23.32 -14.76
CA LEU A 102 -7.17 22.55 -14.52
C LEU A 102 -5.90 23.12 -15.20
N TYR A 103 -6.01 24.15 -16.05
CA TYR A 103 -4.92 24.60 -16.93
C TYR A 103 -4.45 26.06 -16.71
N GLY A 104 -4.79 26.69 -15.57
CA GLY A 104 -4.41 28.08 -15.26
C GLY A 104 -5.28 29.12 -15.98
N PRO A 105 -5.00 30.43 -15.95
CA PRO A 105 -5.83 31.42 -16.64
C PRO A 105 -5.78 31.27 -18.17
N LEU A 106 -6.88 31.56 -18.86
CA LEU A 106 -6.92 31.62 -20.33
C LEU A 106 -6.02 32.75 -20.86
N PRO A 107 -5.43 32.60 -22.07
CA PRO A 107 -4.68 33.69 -22.71
C PRO A 107 -5.54 34.95 -22.91
N ASP A 108 -4.91 36.12 -22.87
CA ASP A 108 -5.60 37.40 -22.99
C ASP A 108 -6.49 37.47 -24.25
N GLY A 109 -7.75 37.89 -24.07
CA GLY A 109 -8.74 37.98 -25.14
C GLY A 109 -9.55 36.71 -25.40
N TRP A 110 -9.35 35.64 -24.63
CA TRP A 110 -10.13 34.40 -24.72
C TRP A 110 -11.15 34.24 -23.58
N GLU A 111 -12.34 33.76 -23.91
CA GLU A 111 -13.43 33.50 -22.96
C GLU A 111 -13.99 32.08 -23.19
N GLN A 112 -14.14 31.29 -22.12
CA GLN A 112 -14.83 30.01 -22.19
C GLN A 112 -16.35 30.22 -22.01
N ARG A 113 -17.15 29.63 -22.90
CA ARG A 113 -18.61 29.59 -22.84
C ARG A 113 -19.12 28.16 -22.93
N ARG A 114 -20.40 27.95 -22.63
CA ARG A 114 -21.08 26.65 -22.78
C ARG A 114 -22.27 26.77 -23.73
N ASP A 115 -22.46 25.75 -24.56
CA ASP A 115 -23.62 25.62 -25.42
C ASP A 115 -24.85 25.13 -24.62
N PRO A 116 -26.07 25.14 -25.20
CA PRO A 116 -27.28 24.65 -24.54
C PRO A 116 -27.24 23.16 -24.14
N GLN A 117 -26.33 22.38 -24.74
CA GLN A 117 -26.07 20.98 -24.41
C GLN A 117 -25.01 20.80 -23.31
N GLY A 118 -24.49 21.91 -22.75
CA GLY A 118 -23.52 21.91 -21.66
C GLY A 118 -22.07 21.72 -22.09
N ARG A 119 -21.76 21.73 -23.39
CA ARG A 119 -20.39 21.58 -23.92
C ARG A 119 -19.67 22.92 -23.93
N SER A 120 -18.41 22.92 -23.49
CA SER A 120 -17.59 24.13 -23.49
C SER A 120 -17.05 24.46 -24.89
N TYR A 121 -17.04 25.74 -25.23
CA TYR A 121 -16.39 26.32 -26.41
C TYR A 121 -15.68 27.61 -26.03
N PHE A 122 -14.64 27.98 -26.78
CA PHE A 122 -13.76 29.10 -26.49
C PHE A 122 -13.95 30.20 -27.53
N VAL A 123 -14.16 31.42 -27.06
CA VAL A 123 -14.39 32.62 -27.86
C VAL A 123 -13.15 33.48 -27.80
N ASN A 124 -12.57 33.81 -28.95
CA ASN A 124 -11.51 34.80 -29.05
C ASN A 124 -12.13 36.15 -29.43
N HIS A 125 -12.09 37.11 -28.51
CA HIS A 125 -12.61 38.47 -28.70
C HIS A 125 -11.74 39.34 -29.59
N VAL A 126 -10.46 39.01 -29.73
CA VAL A 126 -9.48 39.72 -30.58
C VAL A 126 -9.68 39.36 -32.05
N SER A 127 -9.81 38.06 -32.36
CA SER A 127 -10.03 37.57 -33.72
C SER A 127 -11.50 37.37 -34.10
N ARG A 128 -12.42 37.58 -33.13
CA ARG A 128 -13.88 37.37 -33.26
C ARG A 128 -14.24 35.98 -33.79
N THR A 129 -13.52 34.97 -33.32
CA THR A 129 -13.71 33.57 -33.71
C THR A 129 -14.12 32.72 -32.52
N THR A 130 -14.77 31.60 -32.78
CA THR A 130 -15.11 30.60 -31.78
C THR A 130 -14.51 29.26 -32.19
N GLN A 131 -14.06 28.49 -31.20
CA GLN A 131 -13.53 27.15 -31.41
C GLN A 131 -13.94 26.23 -30.26
N TRP A 132 -13.89 24.93 -30.48
CA TRP A 132 -14.25 23.95 -29.46
C TRP A 132 -13.02 23.50 -28.65
N GLU A 133 -11.84 23.70 -29.22
CA GLU A 133 -10.55 23.33 -28.66
C GLU A 133 -10.03 24.42 -27.72
N ASP A 134 -9.43 24.02 -26.60
CA ASP A 134 -8.83 24.99 -25.68
C ASP A 134 -7.60 25.67 -26.32
N PRO A 135 -7.52 27.02 -26.38
CA PRO A 135 -6.39 27.73 -26.98
C PRO A 135 -5.05 27.42 -26.28
N ARG A 136 -5.06 26.93 -25.04
CA ARG A 136 -3.87 26.52 -24.29
C ARG A 136 -3.26 25.20 -24.79
N MET A 137 -3.99 24.44 -25.60
CA MET A 137 -3.56 23.14 -26.15
C MET A 137 -2.91 23.24 -27.53
N GLN A 138 -2.87 24.43 -28.15
CA GLN A 138 -2.39 24.63 -29.52
C GLN A 138 -0.94 25.12 -29.54
N GLY A 139 0.01 24.19 -29.43
CA GLY A 139 1.45 24.45 -29.65
C GLY A 139 2.00 23.98 -31.01
N ASN A 140 1.29 23.13 -31.78
CA ASN A 140 1.62 22.71 -33.16
C ASN A 140 0.45 21.88 -33.76
N PRO A 141 0.17 21.94 -35.08
CA PRO A 141 -0.89 21.14 -35.72
C PRO A 141 -0.57 19.63 -35.76
N LEU A 142 -1.59 18.77 -35.77
CA LEU A 142 -1.46 17.29 -35.83
C LEU A 142 -0.94 16.82 -37.21
N PRO A 143 -0.18 15.70 -37.29
CA PRO A 143 0.25 15.13 -38.58
C PRO A 143 -0.95 14.66 -39.42
N CYS A 144 -0.78 14.59 -40.74
CA CYS A 144 -1.87 14.19 -41.64
C CYS A 144 -2.43 12.80 -41.30
N GLY A 145 -3.76 12.68 -41.35
CA GLY A 145 -4.46 11.44 -41.01
C GLY A 145 -4.67 11.20 -39.51
N TRP A 146 -4.21 12.09 -38.63
CA TRP A 146 -4.46 12.02 -37.20
C TRP A 146 -5.60 12.94 -36.75
N GLU A 147 -6.52 12.41 -35.97
CA GLU A 147 -7.65 13.15 -35.37
C GLU A 147 -7.55 13.06 -33.84
N LEU A 148 -7.61 14.20 -33.15
CA LEU A 148 -7.81 14.22 -31.71
C LEU A 148 -9.30 14.12 -31.42
N ARG A 149 -9.69 13.16 -30.60
CA ARG A 149 -11.03 13.06 -30.04
C ARG A 149 -10.97 13.08 -28.53
N ILE A 150 -12.10 13.46 -27.95
CA ILE A 150 -12.29 13.46 -26.51
C ILE A 150 -13.29 12.36 -26.21
N THR A 151 -12.99 11.50 -25.24
CA THR A 151 -13.96 10.49 -24.79
C THR A 151 -15.15 11.18 -24.11
N PRO A 152 -16.31 10.52 -23.96
CA PRO A 152 -17.43 11.07 -23.19
C PRO A 152 -17.06 11.47 -21.75
N GLU A 153 -15.96 10.91 -21.24
CA GLU A 153 -15.39 11.15 -19.91
C GLU A 153 -14.31 12.27 -19.89
N GLY A 154 -14.08 12.95 -21.02
CA GLY A 154 -13.24 14.15 -21.08
C GLY A 154 -11.76 13.96 -21.45
N TYR A 155 -11.34 12.76 -21.85
CA TYR A 155 -9.92 12.49 -22.13
C TYR A 155 -9.56 12.58 -23.62
N PRO A 156 -8.44 13.25 -23.97
CA PRO A 156 -7.95 13.28 -25.34
C PRO A 156 -7.36 11.91 -25.75
N TYR A 157 -7.76 11.40 -26.91
CA TYR A 157 -7.15 10.26 -27.59
C TYR A 157 -6.99 10.56 -29.08
N PHE A 158 -6.02 9.92 -29.72
CA PHE A 158 -5.62 10.17 -31.09
C PHE A 158 -6.01 8.99 -31.98
N ILE A 159 -6.69 9.28 -33.07
CA ILE A 159 -7.13 8.31 -34.08
C ILE A 159 -6.27 8.51 -35.32
N ASN A 160 -5.62 7.45 -35.78
CA ASN A 160 -4.94 7.45 -37.07
C ASN A 160 -5.84 6.83 -38.13
N HIS A 161 -6.40 7.66 -39.01
CA HIS A 161 -7.31 7.25 -40.09
C HIS A 161 -6.65 6.48 -41.23
N ILE A 162 -5.33 6.61 -41.37
CA ILE A 162 -4.53 5.92 -42.39
C ILE A 162 -4.21 4.50 -41.92
N LYS A 163 -3.74 4.37 -40.68
CA LYS A 163 -3.37 3.08 -40.06
C LYS A 163 -4.54 2.36 -39.39
N LYS A 164 -5.70 3.00 -39.27
CA LYS A 164 -6.91 2.48 -38.59
C LYS A 164 -6.63 2.05 -37.14
N ILE A 165 -5.84 2.84 -36.41
CA ILE A 165 -5.53 2.62 -34.99
C ILE A 165 -5.99 3.79 -34.13
N THR A 166 -6.20 3.53 -32.84
CA THR A 166 -6.40 4.54 -31.80
C THR A 166 -5.31 4.43 -30.75
N THR A 167 -4.85 5.55 -30.22
CA THR A 167 -3.83 5.61 -29.16
C THR A 167 -4.04 6.83 -28.30
N PHE A 168 -3.60 6.78 -27.04
CA PHE A 168 -3.55 7.95 -26.16
C PHE A 168 -2.24 8.74 -26.32
N GLU A 169 -1.33 8.26 -27.16
CA GLU A 169 -0.04 8.89 -27.43
C GLU A 169 -0.14 9.94 -28.54
N ASP A 170 0.38 11.14 -28.28
CA ASP A 170 0.31 12.26 -29.22
C ASP A 170 1.29 12.07 -30.40
N PRO A 171 0.79 11.99 -31.64
CA PRO A 171 1.60 11.73 -32.83
C PRO A 171 2.52 12.89 -33.23
N ARG A 172 2.36 14.08 -32.64
CA ARG A 172 3.24 15.24 -32.87
C ARG A 172 4.59 15.12 -32.19
N ARG A 173 4.80 14.09 -31.36
CA ARG A 173 6.04 13.92 -30.59
C ARG A 173 7.24 13.43 -31.41
N GLY A 174 7.08 13.21 -32.72
CA GLY A 174 8.15 13.07 -33.71
C GLY A 174 8.97 11.79 -33.60
N GLU A 175 9.23 11.16 -34.75
CA GLU A 175 10.26 10.13 -34.94
C GLU A 175 11.67 10.75 -34.89
N SER A 176 12.05 11.34 -33.75
CA SER A 176 13.45 11.58 -33.43
C SER A 176 13.92 10.39 -32.61
N GLY A 177 14.65 9.49 -33.26
CA GLY A 177 15.32 8.38 -32.62
C GLY A 177 16.07 8.84 -31.37
N THR A 178 15.84 8.13 -30.27
CA THR A 178 16.42 8.32 -28.93
C THR A 178 15.72 9.33 -28.03
N LEU A 179 14.50 9.01 -27.60
CA LEU A 179 13.96 9.49 -26.33
C LEU A 179 13.36 8.30 -25.57
N VAL A 180 14.18 7.60 -24.78
CA VAL A 180 13.64 6.87 -23.62
C VAL A 180 13.17 7.95 -22.66
N LYS A 181 11.93 8.42 -22.82
CA LYS A 181 11.37 9.42 -21.92
C LYS A 181 10.47 8.71 -20.93
N GLU A 182 11.07 8.29 -19.82
CA GLU A 182 10.34 7.73 -18.70
C GLU A 182 9.17 8.64 -18.33
N TRP A 183 7.97 8.06 -18.19
CA TRP A 183 6.81 8.79 -17.69
C TRP A 183 7.13 9.37 -16.31
N SER A 184 6.76 10.64 -16.08
CA SER A 184 6.83 11.21 -14.72
C SER A 184 5.90 10.43 -13.79
N PHE A 185 6.17 10.48 -12.48
CA PHE A 185 5.33 9.81 -11.48
C PHE A 185 3.87 10.22 -11.60
N GLN A 186 3.59 11.51 -11.78
CA GLN A 186 2.24 12.04 -11.98
C GLN A 186 1.55 11.39 -13.19
N HIS A 187 2.23 11.23 -14.32
CA HIS A 187 1.64 10.56 -15.49
C HIS A 187 1.34 9.08 -15.23
N LYS A 188 2.25 8.36 -14.57
CA LYS A 188 2.05 6.96 -14.17
C LYS A 188 0.86 6.83 -13.23
N GLU A 189 0.76 7.71 -12.24
CA GLU A 189 -0.35 7.75 -11.30
C GLU A 189 -1.68 8.03 -12.00
N THR A 190 -1.78 9.09 -12.81
CA THR A 190 -3.00 9.45 -13.54
C THR A 190 -3.44 8.32 -14.48
N SER A 191 -2.50 7.69 -15.19
CA SER A 191 -2.79 6.55 -16.05
C SER A 191 -3.32 5.36 -15.25
N PHE A 192 -2.69 5.01 -14.13
CA PHE A 192 -3.17 3.95 -13.24
C PHE A 192 -4.57 4.25 -12.69
N ARG A 193 -4.82 5.50 -12.27
CA ARG A 193 -6.14 5.94 -11.80
C ARG A 193 -7.22 5.75 -12.87
N TYR A 194 -6.92 6.10 -14.12
CA TYR A 194 -7.84 5.87 -15.24
C TYR A 194 -8.15 4.38 -15.44
N LEU A 195 -7.15 3.50 -15.35
CA LEU A 195 -7.36 2.06 -15.43
C LEU A 195 -8.29 1.56 -14.32
N CYS A 196 -8.19 2.08 -13.10
CA CYS A 196 -9.12 1.74 -12.02
C CYS A 196 -10.55 2.24 -12.30
N HIS A 197 -10.71 3.47 -12.79
CA HIS A 197 -12.04 4.04 -13.08
C HIS A 197 -12.73 3.33 -14.25
N SER A 198 -12.01 3.07 -15.34
CA SER A 198 -12.55 2.39 -16.52
C SER A 198 -12.98 0.94 -16.23
N ASN A 199 -12.41 0.32 -15.20
CA ASN A 199 -12.78 -1.02 -14.76
C ASN A 199 -13.80 -1.03 -13.61
N LEU A 200 -14.30 0.14 -13.17
CA LEU A 200 -15.28 0.24 -12.09
C LEU A 200 -16.57 -0.48 -12.46
N VAL A 201 -17.03 -1.33 -11.54
CA VAL A 201 -18.26 -2.11 -11.74
C VAL A 201 -19.43 -1.30 -11.18
N HIS A 202 -20.55 -1.26 -11.91
CA HIS A 202 -21.77 -0.60 -11.44
C HIS A 202 -22.33 -1.25 -10.17
N GLY A 203 -22.93 -0.42 -9.33
CA GLY A 203 -23.50 -0.81 -8.04
C GLY A 203 -22.63 -0.41 -6.86
N THR A 204 -23.07 -0.79 -5.67
CA THR A 204 -22.37 -0.53 -4.41
C THR A 204 -22.13 -1.82 -3.66
N THR A 205 -21.07 -1.85 -2.87
CA THR A 205 -20.74 -2.95 -1.97
C THR A 205 -20.66 -2.40 -0.57
N LYS A 206 -21.55 -2.89 0.30
CA LYS A 206 -21.62 -2.49 1.70
C LYS A 206 -20.69 -3.36 2.54
N ILE A 207 -19.92 -2.73 3.42
CA ILE A 207 -19.08 -3.39 4.41
C ILE A 207 -19.45 -2.80 5.77
N THR A 208 -19.98 -3.63 6.66
CA THR A 208 -20.49 -3.21 7.98
C THR A 208 -19.57 -3.71 9.07
N VAL A 209 -18.88 -2.82 9.77
CA VAL A 209 -17.83 -3.18 10.73
C VAL A 209 -18.08 -2.53 12.07
N SER A 210 -17.72 -3.21 13.16
CA SER A 210 -17.66 -2.60 14.48
C SER A 210 -16.30 -1.94 14.70
N ARG A 211 -16.25 -0.89 15.52
CA ARG A 211 -14.96 -0.26 15.89
C ARG A 211 -14.11 -1.13 16.79
N SER A 212 -14.74 -1.95 17.62
CA SER A 212 -14.07 -2.84 18.57
C SER A 212 -13.46 -4.08 17.92
N ASN A 213 -14.01 -4.53 16.78
CA ASN A 213 -13.58 -5.76 16.10
C ASN A 213 -13.22 -5.50 14.62
N LEU A 214 -12.63 -4.34 14.35
CA LEU A 214 -12.46 -3.80 13.01
C LEU A 214 -11.74 -4.77 12.05
N LEU A 215 -10.65 -5.40 12.50
CA LEU A 215 -9.87 -6.29 11.65
C LEU A 215 -10.65 -7.54 11.28
N ASP A 216 -11.22 -8.24 12.26
CA ASP A 216 -11.92 -9.50 12.03
C ASP A 216 -13.24 -9.30 11.27
N ASP A 217 -14.00 -8.23 11.55
CA ASP A 217 -15.21 -7.91 10.79
C ASP A 217 -14.89 -7.61 9.32
N SER A 218 -13.81 -6.87 9.09
CA SER A 218 -13.31 -6.54 7.74
C SER A 218 -12.81 -7.78 7.01
N PHE A 219 -12.02 -8.62 7.70
CA PHE A 219 -11.49 -9.89 7.19
C PHE A 219 -12.64 -10.80 6.73
N ASN A 220 -13.61 -11.05 7.61
CA ASN A 220 -14.72 -11.94 7.36
C ASN A 220 -15.59 -11.49 6.18
N GLN A 221 -15.76 -10.19 5.97
CA GLN A 221 -16.54 -9.66 4.85
C GLN A 221 -15.75 -9.62 3.55
N VAL A 222 -14.57 -9.00 3.55
CA VAL A 222 -13.76 -8.83 2.32
C VAL A 222 -13.35 -10.17 1.72
N MET A 223 -13.12 -11.19 2.55
CA MET A 223 -12.78 -12.53 2.06
C MET A 223 -13.95 -13.25 1.39
N LYS A 224 -15.19 -12.95 1.79
CA LYS A 224 -16.42 -13.50 1.17
C LYS A 224 -16.79 -12.81 -0.15
N LEU A 225 -16.36 -11.57 -0.34
CA LEU A 225 -16.66 -10.81 -1.55
C LEU A 225 -15.90 -11.33 -2.77
N THR A 226 -16.58 -11.29 -3.92
CA THR A 226 -16.00 -11.61 -5.23
C THR A 226 -15.18 -10.44 -5.79
N THR A 227 -14.31 -10.73 -6.75
CA THR A 227 -13.49 -9.70 -7.42
C THR A 227 -14.32 -8.63 -8.14
N GLN A 228 -15.56 -8.94 -8.56
CA GLN A 228 -16.46 -7.97 -9.18
C GLN A 228 -17.06 -7.03 -8.13
N GLU A 229 -17.48 -7.57 -6.99
CA GLU A 229 -18.04 -6.78 -5.88
C GLU A 229 -17.01 -5.83 -5.27
N LEU A 230 -15.76 -6.27 -5.14
CA LEU A 230 -14.65 -5.43 -4.65
C LEU A 230 -14.33 -4.25 -5.56
N ARG A 231 -14.71 -4.32 -6.85
CA ARG A 231 -14.56 -3.25 -7.85
C ARG A 231 -15.78 -2.34 -7.98
N ARG A 232 -16.85 -2.59 -7.20
CA ARG A 232 -17.96 -1.64 -7.06
C ARG A 232 -17.58 -0.52 -6.09
N ARG A 233 -18.34 0.56 -6.08
CA ARG A 233 -18.17 1.62 -5.09
C ARG A 233 -18.38 1.05 -3.68
N LEU A 234 -17.38 1.18 -2.82
CA LEU A 234 -17.47 0.75 -1.43
C LEU A 234 -18.32 1.72 -0.61
N TYR A 235 -19.08 1.17 0.33
CA TYR A 235 -19.88 1.91 1.29
C TYR A 235 -19.62 1.34 2.67
N ILE A 236 -18.86 2.06 3.49
CA ILE A 236 -18.48 1.58 4.82
C ILE A 236 -19.52 2.06 5.84
N ILE A 237 -19.97 1.13 6.68
CA ILE A 237 -20.93 1.37 7.75
C ILE A 237 -20.28 0.95 9.06
N PHE A 238 -20.12 1.89 9.99
CA PHE A 238 -19.75 1.54 11.36
C PHE A 238 -21.02 1.18 12.14
N GLU A 239 -21.03 0.00 12.75
CA GLU A 239 -22.20 -0.46 13.50
C GLU A 239 -22.51 0.48 14.67
N GLY A 240 -23.79 0.86 14.81
CA GLY A 240 -24.25 1.78 15.84
C GLY A 240 -24.04 3.27 15.54
N GLU A 241 -23.54 3.62 14.35
CA GLU A 241 -23.30 5.01 13.96
C GLU A 241 -24.19 5.44 12.78
N ASP A 242 -24.90 6.57 12.95
CA ASP A 242 -25.65 7.21 11.86
C ASP A 242 -24.67 7.97 10.97
N GLY A 243 -24.18 7.30 9.92
CA GLY A 243 -23.24 7.87 8.98
C GLY A 243 -23.61 7.60 7.52
N LEU A 244 -23.81 8.65 6.73
CA LEU A 244 -23.89 8.56 5.28
C LEU A 244 -22.47 8.64 4.71
N ASP A 245 -21.95 7.54 4.16
CA ASP A 245 -20.59 7.51 3.60
C ASP A 245 -20.49 8.31 2.30
N HIS A 246 -20.24 9.62 2.42
CA HIS A 246 -19.79 10.49 1.34
C HIS A 246 -18.27 10.37 1.06
N GLY A 247 -17.61 9.36 1.62
CA GLY A 247 -16.19 9.07 1.45
C GLY A 247 -15.36 9.24 2.73
N GLY A 248 -15.90 9.90 3.76
CA GLY A 248 -15.22 10.09 5.05
C GLY A 248 -15.04 8.79 5.84
N LEU A 249 -16.10 7.99 5.95
CA LEU A 249 -16.06 6.70 6.66
C LEU A 249 -15.16 5.70 5.93
N SER A 250 -15.21 5.71 4.59
CA SER A 250 -14.26 4.96 3.77
C SER A 250 -12.80 5.33 4.07
N ARG A 251 -12.46 6.63 4.11
CA ARG A 251 -11.09 7.10 4.42
C ARG A 251 -10.66 6.65 5.82
N GLU A 252 -11.54 6.81 6.80
CA GLU A 252 -11.30 6.38 8.18
C GLU A 252 -11.08 4.87 8.27
N TRP A 253 -11.88 4.07 7.57
CA TRP A 253 -11.75 2.62 7.56
C TRP A 253 -10.39 2.17 7.02
N PHE A 254 -9.93 2.70 5.88
CA PHE A 254 -8.60 2.38 5.35
C PHE A 254 -7.49 2.79 6.31
N PHE A 255 -7.61 3.96 6.96
CA PHE A 255 -6.64 4.41 7.95
C PHE A 255 -6.58 3.44 9.14
N LYS A 256 -7.70 3.25 9.85
CA LYS A 256 -7.74 2.44 11.08
C LYS A 256 -7.41 0.98 10.82
N LEU A 257 -7.94 0.41 9.74
CA LEU A 257 -7.64 -0.98 9.38
C LEU A 257 -6.15 -1.17 9.06
N SER A 258 -5.51 -0.19 8.42
CA SER A 258 -4.06 -0.27 8.18
C SER A 258 -3.25 -0.25 9.48
N THR A 259 -3.69 0.50 10.49
CA THR A 259 -3.08 0.48 11.83
C THR A 259 -3.32 -0.85 12.53
N GLU A 260 -4.55 -1.38 12.51
CA GLU A 260 -4.87 -2.68 13.11
C GLU A 260 -4.10 -3.85 12.47
N LEU A 261 -3.80 -3.78 11.17
CA LEU A 261 -2.95 -4.78 10.51
C LEU A 261 -1.53 -4.85 11.09
N SER A 262 -1.03 -3.79 11.72
CA SER A 262 0.27 -3.77 12.38
C SER A 262 0.25 -4.29 13.83
N ASN A 263 -0.93 -4.64 14.36
CA ASN A 263 -1.07 -5.11 15.73
C ASN A 263 -0.29 -6.43 15.93
N PRO A 264 0.73 -6.44 16.82
CA PRO A 264 1.59 -7.61 17.02
C PRO A 264 0.84 -8.86 17.51
N MET A 265 -0.35 -8.71 18.10
CA MET A 265 -1.16 -9.81 18.62
C MET A 265 -1.60 -10.81 17.52
N TYR A 266 -1.75 -10.35 16.27
CA TYR A 266 -2.07 -11.23 15.15
C TYR A 266 -0.86 -11.99 14.59
N CYS A 267 0.36 -11.63 15.03
CA CYS A 267 1.63 -12.23 14.64
C CYS A 267 1.94 -12.16 13.14
N LEU A 268 1.31 -11.24 12.39
CA LEU A 268 1.45 -11.18 10.92
C LEU A 268 2.69 -10.41 10.47
N PHE A 269 2.95 -9.28 11.11
CA PHE A 269 4.03 -8.37 10.75
C PHE A 269 4.88 -8.05 11.98
N GLN A 270 6.10 -7.61 11.72
CA GLN A 270 6.99 -7.01 12.69
C GLN A 270 7.58 -5.73 12.09
N TYR A 271 8.09 -4.86 12.94
CA TYR A 271 8.81 -3.67 12.47
C TYR A 271 10.18 -4.07 11.92
N ALA A 272 10.62 -3.38 10.85
CA ALA A 272 11.98 -3.51 10.35
C ALA A 272 12.98 -2.87 11.33
N SER A 273 14.19 -3.41 11.40
CA SER A 273 15.24 -2.87 12.26
C SER A 273 15.62 -1.46 11.78
N GLY A 274 15.84 -0.52 12.70
CA GLY A 274 16.33 0.82 12.38
C GLY A 274 15.31 1.86 11.87
N THR A 275 14.08 1.48 11.51
CA THR A 275 13.00 2.46 11.22
C THR A 275 11.70 2.12 11.96
N ASN A 276 11.27 2.99 12.87
CA ASN A 276 10.13 2.75 13.78
C ASN A 276 8.75 2.66 13.11
N CYS A 277 8.66 2.60 11.77
CA CYS A 277 7.40 2.73 11.04
C CYS A 277 7.24 1.77 9.85
N SER A 278 8.27 1.05 9.41
CA SER A 278 8.19 0.19 8.22
C SER A 278 7.87 -1.25 8.62
N LEU A 279 6.85 -1.84 7.99
CA LEU A 279 6.44 -3.21 8.25
C LEU A 279 7.17 -4.22 7.36
N GLN A 280 7.54 -5.35 7.94
CA GLN A 280 7.97 -6.57 7.26
C GLN A 280 7.14 -7.76 7.73
N ILE A 281 7.02 -8.79 6.89
CA ILE A 281 6.32 -10.03 7.26
C ILE A 281 7.06 -10.68 8.43
N ASN A 282 6.33 -11.08 9.46
CA ASN A 282 6.91 -11.85 10.56
C ASN A 282 7.23 -13.28 10.07
N PRO A 283 8.50 -13.72 10.07
CA PRO A 283 8.87 -15.10 9.72
C PRO A 283 8.16 -16.15 10.59
N ALA A 284 7.86 -15.79 11.84
CA ALA A 284 7.12 -16.61 12.79
C ALA A 284 5.59 -16.55 12.62
N SER A 285 5.08 -15.89 11.58
CA SER A 285 3.62 -15.73 11.38
C SER A 285 2.84 -17.05 11.31
N SER A 286 3.51 -18.15 10.98
CA SER A 286 2.92 -19.50 11.00
C SER A 286 2.40 -19.95 12.37
N VAL A 287 2.79 -19.28 13.45
CA VAL A 287 2.17 -19.44 14.78
C VAL A 287 0.67 -19.17 14.72
N ASN A 288 0.25 -18.22 13.89
CA ASN A 288 -1.14 -18.01 13.57
C ASN A 288 -1.53 -18.96 12.43
N PRO A 289 -2.41 -19.94 12.67
CA PRO A 289 -2.75 -20.95 11.68
C PRO A 289 -3.49 -20.38 10.46
N GLU A 290 -4.08 -19.18 10.57
CA GLU A 290 -4.78 -18.51 9.49
C GLU A 290 -3.93 -17.43 8.81
N HIS A 291 -2.63 -17.32 9.14
CA HIS A 291 -1.76 -16.26 8.64
C HIS A 291 -1.78 -16.10 7.11
N LEU A 292 -1.83 -17.21 6.34
CA LEU A 292 -1.92 -17.15 4.88
C LEU A 292 -3.25 -16.53 4.40
N GLN A 293 -4.35 -16.80 5.10
CA GLN A 293 -5.63 -16.18 4.79
C GLN A 293 -5.60 -14.69 5.12
N TYR A 294 -5.01 -14.31 6.25
CA TYR A 294 -4.78 -12.90 6.60
C TYR A 294 -3.88 -12.20 5.58
N PHE A 295 -2.79 -12.81 5.10
CA PHE A 295 -1.96 -12.22 4.03
C PHE A 295 -2.73 -12.08 2.72
N ARG A 296 -3.59 -13.04 2.37
CA ARG A 296 -4.50 -12.91 1.22
C ARG A 296 -5.47 -11.74 1.40
N PHE A 297 -6.01 -11.57 2.60
CA PHE A 297 -6.86 -10.43 2.95
C PHE A 297 -6.09 -9.11 2.85
N VAL A 298 -4.88 -9.01 3.42
CA VAL A 298 -4.00 -7.83 3.33
C VAL A 298 -3.73 -7.48 1.87
N GLY A 299 -3.43 -8.47 1.02
CA GLY A 299 -3.26 -8.26 -0.42
C GLY A 299 -4.51 -7.68 -1.08
N ARG A 300 -5.70 -8.19 -0.76
CA ARG A 300 -6.98 -7.61 -1.23
C ARG A 300 -7.17 -6.18 -0.71
N PHE A 301 -6.87 -5.93 0.56
CA PHE A 301 -7.01 -4.63 1.21
C PHE A 301 -6.09 -3.57 0.57
N ILE A 302 -4.81 -3.87 0.35
CA ILE A 302 -3.87 -2.97 -0.34
C ILE A 302 -4.34 -2.71 -1.78
N ALA A 303 -4.80 -3.75 -2.48
CA ALA A 303 -5.35 -3.60 -3.83
C ALA A 303 -6.60 -2.70 -3.83
N LEU A 304 -7.50 -2.83 -2.84
CA LEU A 304 -8.65 -1.95 -2.68
C LEU A 304 -8.23 -0.50 -2.42
N ALA A 305 -7.21 -0.27 -1.58
CA ALA A 305 -6.68 1.06 -1.29
C ALA A 305 -6.17 1.72 -2.58
N LEU A 306 -5.36 0.99 -3.36
CA LEU A 306 -4.88 1.45 -4.65
C LEU A 306 -6.02 1.68 -5.64
N TYR A 307 -6.96 0.75 -5.75
CA TYR A 307 -8.05 0.79 -6.73
C TYR A 307 -9.03 1.94 -6.48
N HIS A 308 -9.45 2.15 -5.22
CA HIS A 308 -10.41 3.18 -4.82
C HIS A 308 -9.75 4.52 -4.46
N GLY A 309 -8.43 4.61 -4.63
CA GLY A 309 -7.65 5.81 -4.32
C GLY A 309 -7.75 6.25 -2.88
N LYS A 310 -7.52 5.29 -1.98
CA LYS A 310 -7.44 5.53 -0.55
C LYS A 310 -6.01 5.33 -0.06
N PHE A 311 -5.58 6.21 0.84
CA PHE A 311 -4.28 6.11 1.49
C PHE A 311 -4.40 5.18 2.70
N ILE A 312 -3.27 4.58 3.06
CA ILE A 312 -3.08 3.77 4.26
C ILE A 312 -1.93 4.36 5.06
N ASP A 313 -1.95 4.18 6.38
CA ASP A 313 -0.96 4.77 7.29
C ASP A 313 0.28 3.90 7.46
N SER A 314 0.07 2.59 7.46
CA SER A 314 1.14 1.60 7.60
C SER A 314 1.83 1.35 6.26
N GLY A 315 3.10 1.73 6.16
CA GLY A 315 3.94 1.46 5.00
C GLY A 315 4.72 0.16 5.11
N PHE A 316 4.88 -0.54 3.99
CA PHE A 316 5.84 -1.64 3.89
C PHE A 316 7.23 -1.12 3.52
N THR A 317 8.26 -1.91 3.78
CA THR A 317 9.63 -1.61 3.34
C THR A 317 9.71 -1.49 1.80
N LEU A 318 10.64 -0.69 1.28
CA LEU A 318 10.84 -0.58 -0.17
C LEU A 318 11.08 -1.93 -0.88
N PRO A 319 11.82 -2.88 -0.28
CA PRO A 319 12.04 -4.20 -0.90
C PRO A 319 10.73 -5.00 -1.02
N PHE A 320 9.77 -4.80 -0.12
CA PHE A 320 8.43 -5.38 -0.24
C PHE A 320 7.73 -4.89 -1.51
N TYR A 321 7.76 -3.58 -1.79
CA TYR A 321 7.19 -3.03 -3.03
C TYR A 321 7.96 -3.48 -4.27
N LYS A 322 9.30 -3.63 -4.20
CA LYS A 322 10.09 -4.23 -5.29
C LYS A 322 9.62 -5.66 -5.58
N ARG A 323 9.37 -6.46 -4.53
CA ARG A 323 8.84 -7.83 -4.69
C ARG A 323 7.47 -7.83 -5.36
N MET A 324 6.57 -6.90 -5.01
CA MET A 324 5.26 -6.75 -5.67
C MET A 324 5.38 -6.40 -7.15
N LEU A 325 6.38 -5.59 -7.53
CA LEU A 325 6.68 -5.20 -8.91
C LEU A 325 7.52 -6.23 -9.66
N ASN A 326 7.82 -7.38 -9.05
CA ASN A 326 8.71 -8.41 -9.58
C ASN A 326 10.10 -7.87 -9.98
N LYS A 327 10.62 -6.91 -9.22
CA LYS A 327 11.97 -6.37 -9.39
C LYS A 327 12.97 -7.15 -8.53
N LYS A 328 14.21 -7.29 -9.03
CA LYS A 328 15.32 -7.89 -8.26
C LYS A 328 15.60 -7.04 -7.03
N ILE A 329 15.77 -7.71 -5.89
CA ILE A 329 16.23 -7.10 -4.63
C ILE A 329 17.75 -7.04 -4.70
N THR A 330 18.33 -5.90 -4.31
CA THR A 330 19.77 -5.63 -4.37
C THR A 330 20.36 -5.49 -2.97
N LEU A 331 21.70 -5.51 -2.82
CA LEU A 331 22.34 -5.32 -1.52
C LEU A 331 21.93 -3.99 -0.84
N ASP A 332 21.84 -2.91 -1.61
CA ASP A 332 21.40 -1.58 -1.12
C ASP A 332 19.97 -1.60 -0.55
N ASP A 333 19.13 -2.56 -0.94
CA ASP A 333 17.78 -2.70 -0.38
C ASP A 333 17.83 -3.17 1.07
N ILE A 334 18.82 -3.99 1.42
CA ILE A 334 18.99 -4.56 2.76
C ILE A 334 19.31 -3.45 3.76
N GLU A 335 20.10 -2.45 3.39
CA GLU A 335 20.43 -1.30 4.25
C GLU A 335 19.16 -0.59 4.77
N THR A 336 18.10 -0.56 3.97
CA THR A 336 16.83 0.08 4.34
C THR A 336 15.99 -0.71 5.35
N VAL A 337 16.34 -1.97 5.60
CA VAL A 337 15.59 -2.92 6.45
C VAL A 337 16.41 -3.36 7.67
N ASP A 338 17.70 -3.61 7.46
CA ASP A 338 18.65 -4.03 8.48
C ASP A 338 20.05 -3.50 8.14
N SER A 339 20.39 -2.37 8.75
CA SER A 339 21.67 -1.71 8.54
C SER A 339 22.85 -2.51 9.10
N MET A 340 22.64 -3.29 10.16
CA MET A 340 23.69 -4.12 10.76
C MET A 340 24.01 -5.31 9.87
N TYR A 341 22.99 -5.99 9.37
CA TYR A 341 23.17 -7.08 8.43
C TYR A 341 23.74 -6.61 7.09
N PHE A 342 23.33 -5.43 6.61
CA PHE A 342 23.96 -4.82 5.45
C PHE A 342 25.46 -4.56 5.66
N GLN A 343 25.85 -4.03 6.83
CA GLN A 343 27.26 -3.79 7.16
C GLN A 343 28.07 -5.08 7.20
N SER A 344 27.52 -6.18 7.74
CA SER A 344 28.23 -7.47 7.75
C SER A 344 28.43 -8.02 6.34
N LEU A 345 27.41 -7.97 5.49
CA LEU A 345 27.52 -8.41 4.09
C LEU A 345 28.51 -7.53 3.30
N LYS A 346 28.50 -6.23 3.55
CA LYS A 346 29.43 -5.29 2.93
C LYS A 346 30.88 -5.53 3.37
N HIS A 347 31.09 -5.87 4.65
CA HIS A 347 32.41 -6.30 5.13
C HIS A 347 32.90 -7.54 4.38
N ILE A 348 32.07 -8.58 4.28
CA ILE A 348 32.39 -9.82 3.53
C ILE A 348 32.71 -9.51 2.05
N GLN A 349 32.03 -8.52 1.46
CA GLN A 349 32.28 -8.10 0.09
C GLN A 349 33.65 -7.43 -0.09
N GLU A 350 34.08 -6.62 0.87
CA GLU A 350 35.27 -5.78 0.78
C GLU A 350 36.54 -6.47 1.31
N CYS A 351 36.41 -7.38 2.30
CA CYS A 351 37.55 -8.10 2.86
C CYS A 351 37.98 -9.31 2.01
N ASN A 352 39.17 -9.84 2.33
CA ASN A 352 39.64 -11.12 1.82
C ASN A 352 39.25 -12.21 2.83
N VAL A 353 38.26 -13.04 2.48
CA VAL A 353 37.66 -14.03 3.38
C VAL A 353 38.66 -15.12 3.80
N GLU A 354 39.67 -15.38 2.99
CA GLU A 354 40.72 -16.37 3.25
C GLU A 354 41.81 -15.82 4.18
N GLU A 355 42.19 -14.54 4.03
CA GLU A 355 43.17 -13.88 4.90
C GLU A 355 42.60 -13.57 6.29
N GLU A 356 41.30 -13.26 6.37
CA GLU A 356 40.61 -13.01 7.65
C GLU A 356 40.13 -14.30 8.34
N GLU A 357 40.40 -15.48 7.75
CA GLU A 357 40.01 -16.81 8.28
C GLU A 357 38.50 -16.87 8.64
N MET A 358 37.64 -16.31 7.79
CA MET A 358 36.20 -16.29 8.02
C MET A 358 35.59 -17.70 7.83
N ASP A 359 35.06 -18.30 8.89
CA ASP A 359 34.42 -19.62 8.84
C ASP A 359 32.98 -19.54 8.31
N LEU A 360 32.86 -19.28 7.00
CA LEU A 360 31.58 -19.13 6.29
C LEU A 360 31.31 -20.31 5.37
N TYR A 361 30.04 -20.73 5.32
CA TYR A 361 29.53 -21.77 4.42
C TYR A 361 28.31 -21.25 3.66
N PHE A 362 27.90 -21.92 2.58
CA PHE A 362 26.67 -21.60 1.84
C PHE A 362 25.40 -22.02 2.61
N SER A 363 25.32 -21.63 3.87
CA SER A 363 24.18 -21.83 4.76
C SER A 363 24.07 -20.65 5.72
N THR A 364 22.84 -20.31 6.11
CA THR A 364 22.56 -19.28 7.11
C THR A 364 21.71 -19.87 8.23
N GLU A 365 21.88 -19.35 9.43
CA GLU A 365 21.07 -19.71 10.59
C GLU A 365 20.12 -18.57 10.92
N TYR A 366 18.86 -18.90 11.20
CA TYR A 366 17.89 -17.93 11.67
C TYR A 366 17.04 -18.53 12.80
N GLU A 367 16.62 -17.68 13.72
CA GLU A 367 15.79 -18.09 14.85
C GLU A 367 14.31 -17.81 14.55
N ILE A 368 13.46 -18.80 14.74
CA ILE A 368 12.00 -18.65 14.72
C ILE A 368 11.45 -19.19 16.03
N LEU A 369 10.86 -18.32 16.86
CA LEU A 369 10.21 -18.68 18.12
C LEU A 369 11.14 -19.46 19.09
N GLY A 370 12.43 -19.11 19.16
CA GLY A 370 13.41 -19.79 20.01
C GLY A 370 14.05 -21.03 19.37
N GLU A 371 13.60 -21.45 18.18
CA GLU A 371 14.23 -22.55 17.44
C GLU A 371 15.20 -21.99 16.39
N VAL A 372 16.48 -22.31 16.53
CA VAL A 372 17.49 -22.04 15.49
C VAL A 372 17.29 -23.03 14.35
N LYS A 373 17.13 -22.51 13.14
CA LYS A 373 17.00 -23.28 11.90
C LYS A 373 18.12 -22.90 10.95
N THR A 374 18.75 -23.91 10.38
CA THR A 374 19.75 -23.75 9.32
C THR A 374 19.07 -23.85 7.96
N HIS A 375 19.39 -22.93 7.06
CA HIS A 375 18.93 -22.92 5.68
C HIS A 375 20.12 -22.87 4.73
N GLU A 376 20.25 -23.90 3.90
CA GLU A 376 21.26 -23.94 2.85
C GLU A 376 20.91 -22.97 1.72
N LEU A 377 21.85 -22.11 1.35
CA LEU A 377 21.70 -21.14 0.27
C LEU A 377 21.67 -21.81 -1.10
N LYS A 378 22.29 -22.99 -1.22
CA LYS A 378 22.25 -23.86 -2.40
C LYS A 378 22.31 -25.33 -1.98
N PRO A 379 21.97 -26.29 -2.86
CA PRO A 379 21.97 -27.71 -2.50
C PRO A 379 23.32 -28.19 -1.94
N GLY A 380 23.33 -28.71 -0.71
CA GLY A 380 24.55 -29.16 -0.03
C GLY A 380 25.43 -28.01 0.47
N GLY A 381 24.88 -26.80 0.56
CA GLY A 381 25.61 -25.59 0.88
C GLY A 381 26.25 -25.57 2.26
N ALA A 382 25.74 -26.35 3.22
CA ALA A 382 26.31 -26.46 4.57
C ALA A 382 27.74 -27.04 4.56
N GLU A 383 28.12 -27.79 3.53
CA GLU A 383 29.45 -28.40 3.39
C GLU A 383 30.35 -27.64 2.40
N ILE A 384 29.86 -26.54 1.81
CA ILE A 384 30.58 -25.76 0.81
C ILE A 384 31.13 -24.50 1.48
N PRO A 385 32.46 -24.40 1.73
CA PRO A 385 33.05 -23.21 2.31
C PRO A 385 33.02 -22.03 1.33
N VAL A 386 32.87 -20.84 1.88
CA VAL A 386 33.02 -19.59 1.14
C VAL A 386 34.51 -19.29 0.97
N THR A 387 34.89 -18.97 -0.26
CA THR A 387 36.25 -18.68 -0.71
C THR A 387 36.24 -17.41 -1.54
N GLU A 388 37.40 -16.81 -1.81
CA GLU A 388 37.45 -15.61 -2.65
C GLU A 388 36.88 -15.85 -4.06
N ALA A 389 36.99 -17.09 -4.56
CA ALA A 389 36.47 -17.46 -5.87
C ALA A 389 34.93 -17.54 -5.93
N ASN A 390 34.25 -17.83 -4.82
CA ASN A 390 32.80 -18.04 -4.78
C ASN A 390 32.06 -17.02 -3.90
N LYS A 391 32.75 -16.07 -3.25
CA LYS A 391 32.12 -15.07 -2.37
C LYS A 391 31.05 -14.22 -3.05
N ALA A 392 31.22 -13.92 -4.34
CA ALA A 392 30.24 -13.17 -5.11
C ALA A 392 28.92 -13.93 -5.28
N GLU A 393 28.97 -15.27 -5.38
CA GLU A 393 27.79 -16.14 -5.41
C GLU A 393 27.14 -16.25 -4.03
N TYR A 394 27.94 -16.26 -2.96
CA TYR A 394 27.42 -16.28 -1.58
C TYR A 394 26.64 -15.01 -1.23
N LEU A 395 27.07 -13.85 -1.77
CA LEU A 395 26.42 -12.56 -1.55
C LEU A 395 25.17 -12.33 -2.41
N GLU A 396 25.01 -13.07 -3.52
CA GLU A 396 23.84 -13.01 -4.41
C GLU A 396 22.68 -13.86 -3.88
#